data_AF-A0A1V2N765-F1
#
_entry.id   AF-A0A1V2N765-F1
#
_cell.length_a   1.000
_cell.length_b   1.000
_cell.length_c   1.000
_cell.angle_alpha   90.00
_cell.angle_beta   90.00
_cell.angle_gamma   90.00
#
_symmetry.space_group_name_H-M   'P 1'
#
loop_
_entity.id
_entity.type
_entity.pdbx_description
1 polymer ?
#
loop_
_entity_poly.entity_id
_entity_poly.type
_entity_poly.pdbx_seq_one_letter_code
_entity_poly.pdbx_strand_id
1 'polypeptide(L)'
;MNNHPPRKPITRIISEAYIPELPNYYPGKVRENYFLNDGTRITIATDRLSAFDRNITCIPHKGELLNKITQYWFQHTSDICENHALDYPDPNVLVGKQLQMFPIELIVRGYLAGNTKTSLLTFYKKGQRTIYGHSLPDNMYDNQKLPHTIITPTTKSSGPNFEHDKPISPHEIIQKGILTQNQWETISSYALALFERGCKLASERDLILVDSKYEFGLDKKNNIILADEIHTPDSSRYWKAETYEKSLKEGTSPEGMDKDLIRNWILTHCNPYKDNIPNIPENILLHISQTYMTAYERITGLKFIGENSDLSPLHRIRNNLEQYINRCCT
;
A
#
# COMPACT_ATOMS: atom_id res chain seq x y z
N MET A 1 29.80 -32.82 10.66
CA MET A 1 28.34 -33.03 10.64
C MET A 1 27.70 -31.70 11.03
N ASN A 2 27.24 -30.93 10.05
CA ASN A 2 26.64 -29.61 10.29
C ASN A 2 25.20 -29.84 10.76
N ASN A 3 25.00 -29.78 12.08
CA ASN A 3 23.67 -29.70 12.69
C ASN A 3 23.11 -28.29 12.47
N HIS A 4 22.63 -28.03 11.26
CA HIS A 4 21.62 -26.99 11.11
C HIS A 4 20.30 -27.56 11.66
N PRO A 5 19.58 -26.83 12.54
CA PRO A 5 18.23 -27.22 12.88
C PRO A 5 17.40 -27.29 11.59
N PRO A 6 16.41 -28.19 11.49
CA PRO A 6 15.54 -28.24 10.32
C PRO A 6 14.95 -26.84 10.12
N ARG A 7 15.15 -26.26 8.92
CA ARG A 7 14.51 -25.00 8.54
C ARG A 7 13.00 -25.20 8.73
N LYS A 8 12.40 -24.53 9.73
CA LYS A 8 10.94 -24.44 9.88
C LYS A 8 10.38 -24.00 8.52
N PRO A 9 9.25 -24.56 8.07
CA PRO A 9 8.87 -24.42 6.68
C PRO A 9 8.42 -23.00 6.39
N ILE A 10 8.41 -22.70 5.09
CA ILE A 10 7.96 -21.51 4.37
C ILE A 10 6.47 -21.15 4.64
N THR A 11 5.84 -21.75 5.67
CA THR A 11 4.41 -22.06 5.75
C THR A 11 3.62 -21.25 6.79
N ARG A 12 4.16 -20.15 7.32
CA ARG A 12 3.39 -19.25 8.21
C ARG A 12 2.72 -18.15 7.41
N ILE A 13 1.64 -18.55 6.74
CA ILE A 13 0.80 -17.67 5.93
C ILE A 13 -0.51 -17.41 6.68
N ILE A 14 -0.95 -16.15 6.68
CA ILE A 14 -2.32 -15.76 7.04
C ILE A 14 -3.06 -15.47 5.74
N SER A 15 -3.82 -16.43 5.23
CA SER A 15 -4.69 -16.23 4.07
C SER A 15 -6.05 -15.64 4.45
N GLU A 16 -6.49 -15.85 5.68
CA GLU A 16 -7.74 -15.36 6.28
C GLU A 16 -7.51 -15.16 7.79
N ALA A 17 -8.12 -14.11 8.35
CA ALA A 17 -8.04 -13.80 9.78
C ALA A 17 -9.41 -13.48 10.38
N TYR A 18 -10.38 -14.36 10.12
CA TYR A 18 -11.70 -14.28 10.73
C TYR A 18 -11.66 -14.67 12.22
N ILE A 19 -12.18 -13.80 13.08
CA ILE A 19 -12.25 -13.94 14.54
C ILE A 19 -13.72 -13.70 14.92
N PRO A 20 -14.50 -14.75 15.18
CA PRO A 20 -15.95 -14.65 15.38
C PRO A 20 -16.35 -13.87 16.64
N GLU A 21 -15.43 -13.71 17.59
CA GLU A 21 -15.67 -12.95 18.83
C GLU A 21 -15.67 -11.43 18.61
N LEU A 22 -15.14 -10.94 17.48
CA LEU A 22 -15.11 -9.53 17.15
C LEU A 22 -16.32 -9.13 16.27
N PRO A 23 -16.95 -7.97 16.53
CA PRO A 23 -18.18 -7.58 15.83
C PRO A 23 -17.90 -6.96 14.46
N ASN A 24 -18.96 -6.87 13.64
CA ASN A 24 -19.00 -6.11 12.39
C ASN A 24 -17.83 -6.42 11.44
N TYR A 25 -17.59 -7.72 11.22
CA TYR A 25 -16.55 -8.20 10.32
C TYR A 25 -16.77 -7.71 8.88
N TYR A 26 -15.70 -7.19 8.27
CA TYR A 26 -15.66 -6.78 6.87
C TYR A 26 -14.37 -7.26 6.20
N PRO A 27 -14.46 -8.23 5.27
CA PRO A 27 -13.31 -8.71 4.53
C PRO A 27 -12.90 -7.73 3.42
N GLY A 28 -11.68 -7.21 3.51
CA GLY A 28 -11.05 -6.43 2.46
C GLY A 28 -10.19 -7.29 1.52
N LYS A 29 -9.68 -6.69 0.45
CA LYS A 29 -8.81 -7.38 -0.53
C LYS A 29 -7.64 -8.11 0.15
N VAL A 30 -6.89 -7.41 1.02
CA VAL A 30 -5.68 -7.93 1.70
C VAL A 30 -5.69 -7.71 3.22
N ARG A 31 -6.82 -7.30 3.79
CA ARG A 31 -6.96 -6.95 5.20
C ARG A 31 -8.32 -7.38 5.71
N GLU A 32 -8.37 -7.94 6.91
CA GLU A 32 -9.61 -8.17 7.64
C GLU A 32 -9.90 -6.98 8.55
N ASN A 33 -11.17 -6.58 8.64
CA ASN A 33 -11.56 -5.41 9.42
C ASN A 33 -12.69 -5.75 10.38
N TYR A 34 -12.65 -5.15 11.56
CA TYR A 34 -13.71 -5.22 12.56
C TYR A 34 -14.00 -3.80 13.05
N PHE A 35 -15.28 -3.45 13.12
CA PHE A 35 -15.72 -2.15 13.61
C PHE A 35 -16.36 -2.33 14.98
N LEU A 36 -15.72 -1.79 16.00
CA LEU A 36 -16.18 -1.87 17.38
C LEU A 36 -17.19 -0.74 17.65
N ASN A 37 -18.08 -0.97 18.60
CA ASN A 37 -19.19 -0.06 18.89
C ASN A 37 -18.73 1.30 19.46
N ASP A 38 -17.53 1.37 20.03
CA ASP A 38 -16.94 2.60 20.57
C ASP A 38 -16.34 3.52 19.49
N GLY A 39 -16.32 3.08 18.22
CA GLY A 39 -15.68 3.78 17.11
C GLY A 39 -14.21 3.42 16.93
N THR A 40 -13.76 2.32 17.54
CA THR A 40 -12.46 1.69 17.23
C THR A 40 -12.61 0.78 16.01
N ARG A 41 -11.58 0.74 15.17
CA ARG A 41 -11.43 -0.20 14.07
C ARG A 41 -10.21 -1.08 14.30
N ILE A 42 -10.38 -2.38 14.23
CA ILE A 42 -9.26 -3.34 14.17
C ILE A 42 -9.06 -3.71 12.71
N THR A 43 -7.82 -3.62 12.25
CA THR A 43 -7.40 -4.03 10.91
C THR A 43 -6.28 -5.05 11.02
N ILE A 44 -6.50 -6.23 10.46
CA ILE A 44 -5.53 -7.33 10.43
C ILE A 44 -4.99 -7.45 9.00
N ALA A 45 -3.71 -7.12 8.80
CA ALA A 45 -3.00 -7.30 7.55
C ALA A 45 -2.72 -8.79 7.30
N THR A 46 -3.29 -9.33 6.23
CA THR A 46 -3.08 -10.71 5.83
C THR A 46 -1.92 -10.80 4.84
N ASP A 47 -1.48 -12.03 4.54
CA ASP A 47 -0.41 -12.28 3.59
C ASP A 47 -0.92 -12.29 2.14
N ARG A 48 -2.23 -12.05 1.93
CA ARG A 48 -2.82 -11.97 0.60
C ARG A 48 -2.15 -10.88 -0.23
N LEU A 49 -1.86 -11.22 -1.46
CA LEU A 49 -1.36 -10.32 -2.48
C LEU A 49 -2.41 -10.21 -3.59
N SER A 50 -2.89 -8.98 -3.82
CA SER A 50 -3.80 -8.66 -4.92
C SER A 50 -3.05 -7.97 -6.05
N ALA A 51 -3.36 -8.34 -7.29
CA ALA A 51 -2.92 -7.67 -8.52
C ALA A 51 -4.02 -7.79 -9.57
N PHE A 52 -4.09 -6.84 -10.51
CA PHE A 52 -5.10 -6.86 -11.59
C PHE A 52 -6.54 -7.03 -11.06
N ASP A 53 -6.85 -6.32 -9.97
CA ASP A 53 -8.16 -6.30 -9.29
C ASP A 53 -8.67 -7.66 -8.77
N ARG A 54 -7.79 -8.64 -8.58
CA ARG A 54 -8.14 -9.92 -7.94
C ARG A 54 -7.06 -10.36 -6.94
N ASN A 55 -7.43 -11.24 -6.01
CA ASN A 55 -6.47 -11.90 -5.12
C ASN A 55 -5.72 -12.96 -5.93
N ILE A 56 -4.39 -12.96 -5.81
CA ILE A 56 -3.52 -13.83 -6.62
C ILE A 56 -3.01 -15.01 -5.81
N THR A 57 -2.40 -14.73 -4.66
CA THR A 57 -1.67 -15.69 -3.84
C THR A 57 -1.42 -15.09 -2.46
N CYS A 58 -0.70 -15.80 -1.59
CA CYS A 58 -0.16 -15.26 -0.35
C CYS A 58 1.37 -15.21 -0.39
N ILE A 59 1.94 -14.14 0.17
CA ILE A 59 3.39 -13.96 0.33
C ILE A 59 3.72 -14.04 1.81
N PRO A 60 4.56 -15.01 2.24
CA PRO A 60 4.95 -15.13 3.65
C PRO A 60 5.44 -13.80 4.23
N HIS A 61 5.03 -13.51 5.47
CA HIS A 61 5.37 -12.30 6.24
C HIS A 61 4.88 -10.97 5.66
N LYS A 62 4.19 -10.94 4.52
CA LYS A 62 3.76 -9.71 3.89
C LYS A 62 2.90 -8.86 4.81
N GLY A 63 1.90 -9.45 5.48
CA GLY A 63 1.00 -8.69 6.35
C GLY A 63 1.74 -7.97 7.48
N GLU A 64 2.66 -8.67 8.14
CA GLU A 64 3.51 -8.14 9.20
C GLU A 64 4.43 -7.02 8.69
N LEU A 65 5.12 -7.26 7.56
CA LEU A 65 6.04 -6.30 6.98
C LEU A 65 5.33 -4.99 6.63
N LEU A 66 4.19 -5.06 5.93
CA LEU A 66 3.44 -3.86 5.54
C LEU A 66 2.91 -3.07 6.74
N ASN A 67 2.43 -3.77 7.77
CA ASN A 67 1.92 -3.13 8.98
C ASN A 67 3.05 -2.44 9.76
N LYS A 68 4.23 -3.07 9.88
CA LYS A 68 5.42 -2.45 10.50
C LYS A 68 5.95 -1.24 9.70
N ILE A 69 5.93 -1.30 8.36
CA ILE A 69 6.29 -0.14 7.52
C ILE A 69 5.30 1.01 7.75
N THR A 70 4.00 0.71 7.80
CA THR A 70 2.97 1.71 8.09
C THR A 70 3.19 2.36 9.46
N GLN A 71 3.44 1.55 10.49
CA GLN A 71 3.77 2.03 11.84
C GLN A 71 4.98 2.98 11.83
N TYR A 72 6.06 2.59 11.16
CA TYR A 72 7.26 3.41 11.01
C TYR A 72 6.93 4.77 10.41
N TRP A 73 6.19 4.80 9.29
CA TRP A 73 5.88 6.06 8.61
C TRP A 73 4.91 6.93 9.38
N PHE A 74 3.91 6.37 10.05
CA PHE A 74 3.02 7.12 10.93
C PHE A 74 3.77 7.82 12.06
N GLN A 75 4.81 7.19 12.62
CA GLN A 75 5.69 7.85 13.59
C GLN A 75 6.50 8.98 12.94
N HIS A 76 7.15 8.71 11.79
CA HIS A 76 8.05 9.64 11.09
C HIS A 76 7.36 10.79 10.33
N THR A 77 6.03 10.80 10.29
CA THR A 77 5.21 11.83 9.64
C THR A 77 4.16 12.43 10.56
N SER A 78 4.19 12.10 11.85
CA SER A 78 3.24 12.62 12.85
C SER A 78 3.28 14.14 13.01
N ASP A 79 4.38 14.79 12.62
CA ASP A 79 4.52 16.25 12.57
C ASP A 79 3.79 16.91 11.38
N ILE A 80 3.41 16.14 10.36
CA ILE A 80 2.77 16.62 9.14
C ILE A 80 1.25 16.58 9.27
N CYS A 81 0.70 15.44 9.69
CA CYS A 81 -0.73 15.25 9.93
C CYS A 81 -0.98 14.12 10.92
N GLU A 82 -2.11 14.18 11.62
CA GLU A 82 -2.57 13.08 12.47
C GLU A 82 -2.98 11.87 11.63
N ASN A 83 -2.69 10.67 12.12
CA ASN A 83 -3.09 9.40 11.51
C ASN A 83 -4.06 8.62 12.41
N HIS A 84 -4.72 7.61 11.86
CA HIS A 84 -5.76 6.89 12.60
C HIS A 84 -5.23 5.92 13.66
N ALA A 85 -3.93 5.64 13.74
CA ALA A 85 -3.42 4.55 14.57
C ALA A 85 -3.52 4.89 16.07
N LEU A 86 -3.92 3.90 16.86
CA LEU A 86 -4.04 3.98 18.31
C LEU A 86 -3.15 2.95 19.00
N ASP A 87 -3.05 1.74 18.45
CA ASP A 87 -2.26 0.64 19.04
C ASP A 87 -1.86 -0.40 17.98
N TYR A 88 -0.83 -1.19 18.29
CA TYR A 88 -0.29 -2.29 17.48
C TYR A 88 -0.10 -3.54 18.36
N PRO A 89 -1.19 -4.20 18.78
CA PRO A 89 -1.11 -5.32 19.74
C PRO A 89 -0.43 -6.56 19.15
N ASP A 90 -0.33 -6.65 17.83
CA ASP A 90 0.33 -7.74 17.11
C ASP A 90 1.02 -7.17 15.86
N PRO A 91 2.13 -7.77 15.37
CA PRO A 91 2.80 -7.33 14.16
C PRO A 91 1.91 -7.24 12.92
N ASN A 92 0.82 -8.01 12.83
CA ASN A 92 -0.15 -7.96 11.73
C ASN A 92 -1.35 -7.03 12.01
N VAL A 93 -1.45 -6.45 13.20
CA VAL A 93 -2.66 -5.74 13.64
C VAL A 93 -2.38 -4.26 13.83
N LEU A 94 -3.28 -3.45 13.28
CA LEU A 94 -3.44 -2.06 13.63
C LEU A 94 -4.80 -1.90 14.29
N VAL A 95 -4.81 -1.25 15.46
CA VAL A 95 -6.02 -0.74 16.09
C VAL A 95 -6.04 0.77 15.89
N GLY A 96 -7.12 1.30 15.33
CA GLY A 96 -7.21 2.69 14.94
C GLY A 96 -8.59 3.30 15.12
N LYS A 97 -8.69 4.61 14.91
CA LYS A 97 -9.98 5.33 14.87
C LYS A 97 -10.79 4.88 13.65
N GLN A 98 -12.07 4.62 13.84
CA GLN A 98 -13.01 4.55 12.72
C GLN A 98 -13.21 5.95 12.14
N LEU A 99 -13.07 6.06 10.82
CA LEU A 99 -13.19 7.32 10.09
C LEU A 99 -14.31 7.22 9.06
N GLN A 100 -14.95 8.36 8.79
CA GLN A 100 -15.73 8.55 7.57
C GLN A 100 -14.75 8.84 6.42
N MET A 101 -14.42 7.81 5.64
CA MET A 101 -13.44 7.91 4.56
C MET A 101 -13.90 8.82 3.43
N PHE A 102 -12.99 9.63 2.89
CA PHE A 102 -13.23 10.31 1.62
C PHE A 102 -13.22 9.28 0.47
N PRO A 103 -14.15 9.37 -0.50
CA PRO A 103 -14.29 8.38 -1.56
C PRO A 103 -13.30 8.60 -2.72
N ILE A 104 -12.06 8.99 -2.40
CA ILE A 104 -10.99 9.22 -3.35
C ILE A 104 -9.67 8.65 -2.85
N GLU A 105 -8.82 8.23 -3.79
CA GLU A 105 -7.42 7.89 -3.54
C GLU A 105 -6.54 9.01 -4.10
N LEU A 106 -5.58 9.50 -3.31
CA LEU A 106 -4.64 10.54 -3.75
C LEU A 106 -3.32 9.89 -4.09
N ILE A 107 -3.06 9.69 -5.38
CA ILE A 107 -1.77 9.21 -5.84
C ILE A 107 -0.87 10.41 -6.13
N VAL A 108 0.24 10.51 -5.40
CA VAL A 108 1.29 11.51 -5.63
C VAL A 108 2.40 10.86 -6.45
N ARG A 109 2.86 11.54 -7.50
CA ARG A 109 3.85 11.02 -8.46
C ARG A 109 5.04 11.95 -8.61
N GLY A 110 6.25 11.40 -8.49
CA GLY A 110 7.50 12.08 -8.82
C GLY A 110 8.07 11.69 -10.18
N TYR A 111 7.56 10.62 -10.82
CA TYR A 111 8.12 10.05 -12.04
C TYR A 111 7.03 9.62 -13.03
N LEU A 112 7.37 9.63 -14.32
CA LEU A 112 6.52 9.15 -15.41
C LEU A 112 6.59 7.61 -15.50
N ALA A 113 5.95 6.94 -14.55
CA ALA A 113 6.05 5.50 -14.36
C ALA A 113 4.67 4.80 -14.26
N GLY A 114 4.71 3.47 -14.14
CA GLY A 114 3.58 2.60 -13.85
C GLY A 114 2.92 1.98 -15.09
N ASN A 115 2.37 0.78 -14.90
CA ASN A 115 1.82 -0.08 -15.96
C ASN A 115 0.30 -0.32 -15.86
N THR A 116 -0.38 0.37 -14.94
CA THR A 116 -1.83 0.25 -14.75
C THR A 116 -2.58 1.13 -15.74
N LYS A 117 -3.87 0.84 -15.97
CA LYS A 117 -4.75 1.64 -16.84
C LYS A 117 -4.87 3.12 -16.42
N THR A 118 -4.64 3.40 -15.14
CA THR A 118 -4.71 4.73 -14.52
C THR A 118 -3.34 5.38 -14.33
N SER A 119 -2.23 4.71 -14.67
CA SER A 119 -0.89 5.28 -14.51
C SER A 119 -0.67 6.46 -15.48
N LEU A 120 0.17 7.40 -15.05
CA LEU A 120 0.52 8.57 -15.85
C LEU A 120 1.20 8.17 -17.17
N LEU A 121 2.10 7.18 -17.11
CA LEU A 121 2.81 6.67 -18.28
C LEU A 121 1.87 6.07 -19.34
N THR A 122 0.82 5.35 -18.92
CA THR A 122 -0.16 4.76 -19.85
C THR A 122 -0.90 5.81 -20.67
N PHE A 123 -1.31 6.92 -20.04
CA PHE A 123 -1.96 8.03 -20.75
C PHE A 123 -0.97 8.76 -21.66
N TYR A 124 0.24 9.01 -21.18
CA TYR A 124 1.28 9.70 -21.94
C TYR A 124 1.67 8.95 -23.22
N LYS A 125 1.81 7.62 -23.14
CA LYS A 125 2.07 6.73 -24.29
C LYS A 125 0.95 6.72 -25.33
N LYS A 126 -0.29 7.05 -24.93
CA LYS A 126 -1.43 7.22 -25.85
C LYS A 126 -1.47 8.59 -26.52
N GLY A 127 -0.42 9.42 -26.34
CA GLY A 127 -0.32 10.76 -26.91
C GLY A 127 -1.00 11.85 -26.07
N GLN A 128 -1.50 11.53 -24.87
CA GLN A 128 -2.09 12.57 -24.01
C GLN A 128 -1.00 13.42 -23.35
N ARG A 129 -1.26 14.73 -23.25
CA ARG A 129 -0.40 15.69 -22.54
C ARG A 129 -1.11 16.42 -21.42
N THR A 130 -2.44 16.53 -21.48
CA THR A 130 -3.25 17.00 -20.35
C THR A 130 -3.88 15.81 -19.67
N ILE A 131 -3.40 15.46 -18.47
CA ILE A 131 -3.79 14.26 -17.74
C ILE A 131 -4.05 14.65 -16.27
N TYR A 132 -5.20 14.29 -15.71
CA TYR A 132 -5.62 14.69 -14.35
C TYR A 132 -5.64 16.22 -14.12
N GLY A 133 -5.75 17.02 -15.18
CA GLY A 133 -5.67 18.49 -15.12
C GLY A 133 -4.25 19.06 -15.15
N HIS A 134 -3.22 18.22 -15.27
CA HIS A 134 -1.83 18.64 -15.40
C HIS A 134 -1.39 18.59 -16.87
N SER A 135 -0.64 19.59 -17.32
CA SER A 135 0.03 19.58 -18.62
C SER A 135 1.45 19.04 -18.49
N LEU A 136 1.76 17.97 -19.21
CA LEU A 136 3.08 17.37 -19.27
C LEU A 136 3.85 17.86 -20.51
N PRO A 137 5.18 18.05 -20.42
CA PRO A 137 6.03 18.35 -21.56
C PRO A 137 5.94 17.28 -22.65
N ASP A 138 6.21 17.67 -23.89
CA ASP A 138 6.50 16.72 -24.97
C ASP A 138 7.86 16.05 -24.78
N ASN A 139 8.05 14.94 -25.49
CA ASN A 139 9.31 14.18 -25.56
C ASN A 139 9.84 13.65 -24.23
N MET A 140 9.00 13.57 -23.20
CA MET A 140 9.32 12.75 -22.03
C MET A 140 9.42 11.27 -22.37
N TYR A 141 10.25 10.55 -21.63
CA TYR A 141 10.48 9.11 -21.78
C TYR A 141 10.09 8.33 -20.52
N ASP A 142 9.95 7.01 -20.67
CA ASP A 142 9.59 6.10 -19.59
C ASP A 142 10.50 6.28 -18.37
N ASN A 143 9.89 6.31 -17.18
CA ASN A 143 10.58 6.40 -15.88
C ASN A 143 11.36 7.70 -15.65
N GLN A 144 11.20 8.70 -16.52
CA GLN A 144 11.76 10.03 -16.32
C GLN A 144 11.17 10.72 -15.08
N LYS A 145 12.01 11.41 -14.31
CA LYS A 145 11.55 12.29 -13.23
C LYS A 145 10.65 13.40 -13.80
N LEU A 146 9.52 13.64 -13.16
CA LEU A 146 8.60 14.71 -13.54
C LEU A 146 9.21 16.09 -13.24
N PRO A 147 8.89 17.14 -14.02
CA PRO A 147 9.34 18.49 -13.73
C PRO A 147 8.89 18.97 -12.34
N HIS A 148 7.68 18.58 -11.94
CA HIS A 148 7.11 18.83 -10.63
C HIS A 148 6.36 17.59 -10.16
N THR A 149 6.34 17.38 -8.85
CA THR A 149 5.48 16.36 -8.22
C THR A 149 4.02 16.72 -8.44
N ILE A 150 3.21 15.73 -8.88
CA ILE A 150 1.79 15.96 -9.17
C ILE A 150 0.89 15.00 -8.40
N ILE A 151 -0.35 15.42 -8.14
CA ILE A 151 -1.42 14.58 -7.61
C ILE A 151 -2.31 14.13 -8.77
N THR A 152 -2.53 12.83 -8.88
CA THR A 152 -3.44 12.20 -9.86
C THR A 152 -4.51 11.41 -9.12
N PRO A 153 -5.62 12.04 -8.69
CA PRO A 153 -6.59 11.37 -7.84
C PRO A 153 -7.47 10.42 -8.65
N THR A 154 -7.92 9.36 -7.99
CA THR A 154 -8.90 8.41 -8.53
C THR A 154 -10.11 8.32 -7.60
N THR A 155 -11.29 8.15 -8.18
CA THR A 155 -12.50 7.83 -7.41
C THR A 155 -12.43 6.39 -6.92
N LYS A 156 -12.90 6.16 -5.69
CA LYS A 156 -12.99 4.83 -5.10
C LYS A 156 -14.41 4.29 -5.27
N SER A 157 -14.57 3.25 -6.08
CA SER A 157 -15.89 2.66 -6.28
C SER A 157 -16.36 1.95 -5.02
N SER A 158 -17.48 2.41 -4.48
CA SER A 158 -18.13 1.82 -3.30
C SER A 158 -19.33 1.01 -3.77
N GLY A 159 -19.23 -0.32 -3.85
CA GLY A 159 -20.37 -1.17 -4.20
C GLY A 159 -20.03 -2.61 -4.61
N PRO A 160 -21.01 -3.53 -4.61
CA PRO A 160 -20.82 -4.97 -4.87
C PRO A 160 -20.31 -5.29 -6.28
N ASN A 161 -20.35 -4.33 -7.20
CA ASN A 161 -19.93 -4.50 -8.59
C ASN A 161 -18.50 -4.03 -8.89
N PHE A 162 -17.73 -3.57 -7.88
CA PHE A 162 -16.33 -3.11 -8.01
C PHE A 162 -16.06 -2.44 -9.38
N GLU A 163 -16.76 -1.35 -9.71
CA GLU A 163 -16.35 -0.58 -10.89
C GLU A 163 -14.89 -0.14 -10.69
N HIS A 164 -14.03 -0.27 -11.70
CA HIS A 164 -12.62 0.10 -11.56
C HIS A 164 -12.46 1.57 -11.15
N ASP A 165 -11.46 1.87 -10.32
CA ASP A 165 -11.14 3.24 -9.91
C ASP A 165 -10.94 4.13 -11.15
N LYS A 166 -11.65 5.26 -11.20
CA LYS A 166 -11.65 6.15 -12.38
C LYS A 166 -10.80 7.40 -12.11
N PRO A 167 -9.96 7.82 -13.07
CA PRO A 167 -9.31 9.13 -13.04
C PRO A 167 -10.32 10.25 -12.82
N ILE A 168 -9.97 11.22 -11.98
CA ILE A 168 -10.77 12.43 -11.77
C ILE A 168 -9.81 13.62 -11.60
N SER A 169 -10.18 14.79 -12.10
CA SER A 169 -9.39 16.01 -11.87
C SER A 169 -9.76 16.69 -10.55
N PRO A 170 -8.86 17.49 -9.96
CA PRO A 170 -9.17 18.33 -8.80
C PRO A 170 -10.40 19.20 -8.99
N HIS A 171 -10.54 19.82 -10.17
CA HIS A 171 -11.69 20.65 -10.52
C HIS A 171 -13.00 19.85 -10.47
N GLU A 172 -13.00 18.64 -11.04
CA GLU A 172 -14.19 17.77 -11.00
C GLU A 172 -14.54 17.29 -9.58
N ILE A 173 -13.54 17.07 -8.71
CA ILE A 173 -13.79 16.69 -7.31
C ILE A 173 -14.63 17.77 -6.60
N ILE A 174 -14.25 19.03 -6.77
CA ILE A 174 -14.95 20.17 -6.17
C ILE A 174 -16.30 20.40 -6.85
N GLN A 175 -16.34 20.40 -8.18
CA GLN A 175 -17.57 20.64 -8.94
C GLN A 175 -18.65 19.60 -8.66
N LYS A 176 -18.27 18.33 -8.46
CA LYS A 176 -19.19 17.24 -8.14
C LYS A 176 -19.55 17.17 -6.65
N GLY A 177 -19.00 18.08 -5.82
CA GLY A 177 -19.25 18.10 -4.37
C GLY A 177 -18.69 16.87 -3.64
N ILE A 178 -17.70 16.18 -4.22
CA ILE A 178 -17.07 15.02 -3.59
C ILE A 178 -16.26 15.48 -2.37
N LEU A 179 -15.58 16.62 -2.50
CA LEU A 179 -14.93 17.34 -1.41
C LEU A 179 -15.23 18.84 -1.53
N THR A 180 -15.18 19.52 -0.39
CA THR A 180 -15.10 20.99 -0.35
C THR A 180 -13.71 21.47 -0.79
N GLN A 181 -13.60 22.73 -1.20
CA GLN A 181 -12.33 23.37 -1.57
C GLN A 181 -11.29 23.23 -0.45
N ASN A 182 -11.68 23.54 0.79
CA ASN A 182 -10.79 23.47 1.96
C ASN A 182 -10.32 22.03 2.25
N GLN A 183 -11.22 21.03 2.13
CA GLN A 183 -10.84 19.63 2.28
C GLN A 183 -9.80 19.23 1.24
N TRP A 184 -10.02 19.57 -0.03
CA TRP A 184 -9.09 19.28 -1.11
C TRP A 184 -7.71 19.93 -0.90
N GLU A 185 -7.69 21.22 -0.55
CA GLU A 185 -6.45 21.94 -0.28
C GLU A 185 -5.66 21.30 0.87
N THR A 186 -6.35 20.96 1.96
CA THR A 186 -5.74 20.32 3.14
C THR A 186 -5.13 18.96 2.81
N ILE A 187 -5.90 18.05 2.23
CA ILE A 187 -5.41 16.69 1.93
C ILE A 187 -4.35 16.70 0.83
N SER A 188 -4.42 17.64 -0.12
CA SER A 188 -3.40 17.79 -1.16
C SER A 188 -2.08 18.26 -0.56
N SER A 189 -2.12 19.24 0.35
CA SER A 189 -0.95 19.71 1.08
C SER A 189 -0.33 18.59 1.91
N TYR A 190 -1.13 17.82 2.65
CA TYR A 190 -0.64 16.67 3.39
C TYR A 190 -0.03 15.61 2.48
N ALA A 191 -0.71 15.19 1.41
CA ALA A 191 -0.21 14.17 0.49
C ALA A 191 1.15 14.56 -0.13
N LEU A 192 1.31 15.83 -0.53
CA LEU A 192 2.58 16.33 -1.06
C LEU A 192 3.68 16.36 0.00
N ALA A 193 3.41 16.85 1.21
CA ALA A 193 4.38 16.89 2.30
C ALA A 193 4.80 15.48 2.77
N LEU A 194 3.84 14.55 2.86
CA LEU A 194 4.09 13.14 3.14
C LEU A 194 4.99 12.52 2.06
N PHE A 195 4.69 12.78 0.79
CA PHE A 195 5.49 12.26 -0.32
C PHE A 195 6.91 12.82 -0.31
N GLU A 196 7.07 14.12 -0.06
CA GLU A 196 8.37 14.77 0.06
C GLU A 196 9.21 14.17 1.20
N ARG A 197 8.62 14.01 2.40
CA ARG A 197 9.27 13.33 3.53
C ARG A 197 9.65 11.89 3.19
N GLY A 198 8.76 11.18 2.49
CA GLY A 198 8.99 9.83 1.96
C GLY A 198 10.19 9.77 1.03
N CYS A 199 10.26 10.66 0.04
CA CYS A 199 11.39 10.77 -0.90
C CYS A 199 12.70 11.04 -0.18
N LYS A 200 12.72 11.98 0.78
CA LYS A 200 13.92 12.31 1.54
C LYS A 200 14.47 11.09 2.29
N LEU A 201 13.66 10.47 3.15
CA LEU A 201 14.10 9.33 3.96
C LEU A 201 14.39 8.07 3.14
N ALA A 202 13.74 7.91 1.99
CA ALA A 202 14.07 6.86 1.03
C ALA A 202 15.46 7.09 0.40
N SER A 203 15.76 8.32 -0.01
CA SER A 203 17.04 8.66 -0.65
C SER A 203 18.25 8.47 0.26
N GLU A 204 18.08 8.69 1.58
CA GLU A 204 19.11 8.43 2.60
C GLU A 204 19.48 6.93 2.71
N ARG A 205 18.68 6.05 2.10
CA ARG A 205 18.83 4.59 2.14
C ARG A 205 18.90 3.97 0.74
N ASP A 206 19.38 4.78 -0.21
CA ASP A 206 19.59 4.44 -1.62
C ASP A 206 18.29 3.99 -2.33
N LEU A 207 17.14 4.49 -1.89
CA LEU A 207 15.84 4.23 -2.51
C LEU A 207 15.29 5.46 -3.23
N ILE A 208 14.57 5.20 -4.31
CA ILE A 208 13.74 6.21 -4.99
C ILE A 208 12.28 5.87 -4.71
N LEU A 209 11.57 6.75 -4.00
CA LEU A 209 10.12 6.71 -3.89
C LEU A 209 9.52 7.37 -5.14
N VAL A 210 8.87 6.56 -5.97
CA VAL A 210 8.46 6.91 -7.34
C VAL A 210 7.08 7.55 -7.36
N ASP A 211 6.14 6.88 -6.72
CA ASP A 211 4.78 7.33 -6.47
C ASP A 211 4.23 6.64 -5.21
N SER A 212 3.22 7.25 -4.58
CA SER A 212 2.55 6.70 -3.41
C SER A 212 1.08 7.12 -3.36
N LYS A 213 0.24 6.25 -2.80
CA LYS A 213 -1.19 6.45 -2.61
C LYS A 213 -1.51 6.78 -1.16
N TYR A 214 -2.33 7.82 -0.95
CA TYR A 214 -2.84 8.21 0.36
C TYR A 214 -4.36 8.16 0.39
N GLU A 215 -4.91 7.82 1.55
CA GLU A 215 -6.33 7.95 1.84
C GLU A 215 -6.51 8.77 3.11
N PHE A 216 -7.58 9.57 3.14
CA PHE A 216 -7.93 10.39 4.30
C PHE A 216 -9.40 10.19 4.63
N GLY A 217 -9.76 10.48 5.87
CA GLY A 217 -11.14 10.49 6.32
C GLY A 217 -11.37 11.50 7.43
N LEU A 218 -12.62 11.63 7.83
CA LEU A 218 -13.04 12.48 8.95
C LEU A 218 -13.21 11.64 10.21
N ASP A 219 -12.67 12.13 11.33
CA ASP A 219 -13.03 11.59 12.64
C ASP A 219 -14.39 12.12 13.13
N LYS A 220 -14.83 11.68 14.31
CA LYS A 220 -16.09 12.12 14.93
C LYS A 220 -16.17 13.64 15.20
N LYS A 221 -15.04 14.35 15.18
CA LYS A 221 -14.93 15.79 15.39
C LYS A 221 -14.76 16.55 14.06
N ASN A 222 -14.87 15.88 12.91
CA ASN A 222 -14.63 16.41 11.58
C ASN A 222 -13.17 16.85 11.32
N ASN A 223 -12.20 16.31 12.05
CA ASN A 223 -10.79 16.49 11.72
C ASN A 223 -10.42 15.59 10.54
N ILE A 224 -9.58 16.10 9.63
CA ILE A 224 -9.00 15.31 8.53
C ILE A 224 -7.87 14.47 9.10
N ILE A 225 -8.01 13.15 9.01
CA ILE A 225 -7.07 12.16 9.54
C ILE A 225 -6.53 11.31 8.39
N LEU A 226 -5.21 11.14 8.37
CA LEU A 226 -4.54 10.20 7.47
C LEU A 226 -4.93 8.76 7.82
N ALA A 227 -5.26 7.99 6.79
CA ALA A 227 -5.70 6.62 6.95
C ALA A 227 -4.94 5.66 6.04
N ASP A 228 -5.45 4.42 6.01
CA ASP A 228 -4.88 3.31 5.27
C ASP A 228 -3.41 3.01 5.64
N GLU A 229 -2.70 2.28 4.78
CA GLU A 229 -1.23 2.15 4.81
C GLU A 229 -0.58 3.26 3.97
N ILE A 230 0.63 3.71 4.34
CA ILE A 230 1.40 4.67 3.55
C ILE A 230 2.83 4.18 3.31
N HIS A 231 3.40 4.55 2.16
CA HIS A 231 4.82 4.30 1.83
C HIS A 231 5.25 2.83 1.96
N THR A 232 4.29 1.91 1.80
CA THR A 232 4.53 0.48 1.76
C THR A 232 4.77 0.02 0.32
N PRO A 233 5.45 -1.13 0.09
CA PRO A 233 5.54 -1.78 -1.23
C PRO A 233 4.18 -2.08 -1.89
N ASP A 234 3.09 -2.07 -1.12
CA ASP A 234 1.74 -2.32 -1.61
C ASP A 234 1.02 -1.04 -2.07
N SER A 235 1.37 0.11 -1.48
CA SER A 235 0.78 1.44 -1.72
C SER A 235 1.67 2.36 -2.55
N SER A 236 2.93 1.97 -2.76
CA SER A 236 3.98 2.82 -3.32
C SER A 236 4.92 2.04 -4.22
N ARG A 237 5.51 2.75 -5.19
CA ARG A 237 6.61 2.20 -6.00
C ARG A 237 7.95 2.64 -5.46
N TYR A 238 8.83 1.67 -5.28
CA TYR A 238 10.20 1.87 -4.80
C TYR A 238 11.19 1.31 -5.80
N TRP A 239 12.09 2.15 -6.29
CA TRP A 239 13.24 1.69 -7.07
C TRP A 239 14.51 1.71 -6.26
N LYS A 240 15.41 0.78 -6.60
CA LYS A 240 16.81 0.80 -6.17
C LYS A 240 17.53 1.95 -6.89
N ALA A 241 18.02 2.94 -6.14
CA ALA A 241 18.66 4.12 -6.72
C ALA A 241 19.86 3.76 -7.58
N GLU A 242 20.62 2.74 -7.17
CA GLU A 242 21.80 2.23 -7.87
C GLU A 242 21.52 1.73 -9.30
N THR A 243 20.26 1.43 -9.63
CA THR A 243 19.86 0.94 -10.97
C THR A 243 19.30 2.02 -11.88
N TYR A 244 18.90 3.17 -11.34
CA TYR A 244 18.09 4.16 -12.04
C TYR A 244 18.77 4.71 -13.30
N GLU A 245 19.98 5.25 -13.16
CA GLU A 245 20.72 5.88 -14.26
C GLU A 245 21.03 4.93 -15.41
N LYS A 246 21.36 3.67 -15.07
CA LYS A 246 21.63 2.64 -16.06
C LYS A 246 20.36 2.29 -16.82
N SER A 247 19.26 2.02 -16.10
CA SER A 247 17.98 1.68 -16.71
C SER A 247 17.47 2.79 -17.63
N LEU A 248 17.65 4.06 -17.24
CA LEU A 248 17.26 5.21 -18.05
C LEU A 248 18.00 5.25 -19.39
N LYS A 249 19.32 5.02 -19.39
CA LYS A 249 20.16 4.99 -20.60
C LYS A 249 19.82 3.82 -21.52
N GLU A 250 19.47 2.69 -20.94
CA GLU A 250 19.12 1.47 -21.67
C GLU A 250 17.65 1.44 -22.13
N GLY A 251 16.83 2.41 -21.71
CA GLY A 251 15.40 2.43 -21.99
C GLY A 251 14.64 1.30 -21.29
N THR A 252 15.16 0.81 -20.16
CA THR A 252 14.54 -0.25 -19.35
C THR A 252 13.92 0.32 -18.06
N SER A 253 13.21 -0.53 -17.32
CA SER A 253 12.67 -0.14 -16.02
C SER A 253 13.71 -0.30 -14.92
N PRO A 254 13.86 0.68 -14.01
CA PRO A 254 14.67 0.52 -12.81
C PRO A 254 14.19 -0.67 -11.97
N GLU A 255 15.09 -1.29 -11.21
CA GLU A 255 14.75 -2.43 -10.38
C GLU A 255 13.83 -2.00 -9.23
N GLY A 256 12.61 -2.53 -9.21
CA GLY A 256 11.60 -2.27 -8.18
C GLY A 256 11.67 -3.25 -7.00
N MET A 257 11.10 -2.84 -5.86
CA MET A 257 10.92 -3.68 -4.67
C MET A 257 9.46 -3.72 -4.19
N ASP A 258 8.55 -3.52 -5.14
CA ASP A 258 7.12 -3.38 -4.89
C ASP A 258 6.31 -4.45 -5.65
N LYS A 259 4.98 -4.29 -5.61
CA LYS A 259 4.03 -5.16 -6.33
C LYS A 259 4.32 -5.32 -7.82
N ASP A 260 5.07 -4.44 -8.46
CA ASP A 260 5.40 -4.58 -9.88
C ASP A 260 6.23 -5.84 -10.18
N LEU A 261 6.92 -6.42 -9.20
CA LEU A 261 7.60 -7.73 -9.34
C LEU A 261 6.65 -8.85 -9.73
N ILE A 262 5.55 -9.02 -8.98
CA ILE A 262 4.56 -10.06 -9.30
C ILE A 262 3.79 -9.70 -10.56
N ARG A 263 3.49 -8.41 -10.78
CA ARG A 263 2.74 -7.98 -11.97
C ARG A 263 3.52 -8.31 -13.24
N ASN A 264 4.81 -8.01 -13.25
CA ASN A 264 5.68 -8.29 -14.39
C ASN A 264 5.83 -9.80 -14.62
N TRP A 265 5.98 -10.60 -13.55
CA TRP A 265 5.98 -12.06 -13.69
C TRP A 265 4.67 -12.58 -14.31
N ILE A 266 3.52 -12.11 -13.85
CA ILE A 266 2.23 -12.55 -14.40
C ILE A 266 2.10 -12.14 -15.88
N LEU A 267 2.46 -10.91 -16.23
CA LEU A 267 2.36 -10.39 -17.60
C LEU A 267 3.25 -11.14 -18.60
N THR A 268 4.33 -11.80 -18.15
CA THR A 268 5.17 -12.63 -19.02
C THR A 268 4.65 -14.06 -19.18
N HIS A 269 3.68 -14.49 -18.38
CA HIS A 269 3.15 -15.86 -18.38
C HIS A 269 1.70 -15.98 -18.84
N CYS A 270 0.87 -14.94 -18.68
CA CYS A 270 -0.50 -14.92 -19.19
C CYS A 270 -1.04 -13.50 -19.39
N ASN A 271 -2.22 -13.38 -20.02
CA ASN A 271 -3.00 -12.15 -19.96
C ASN A 271 -3.90 -12.17 -18.72
N PRO A 272 -3.58 -11.44 -17.63
CA PRO A 272 -4.33 -11.52 -16.37
C PRO A 272 -5.77 -10.99 -16.47
N TYR A 273 -6.12 -10.30 -17.55
CA TYR A 273 -7.47 -9.80 -17.79
C TYR A 273 -8.36 -10.77 -18.55
N LYS A 274 -7.80 -11.82 -19.15
CA LYS A 274 -8.53 -12.80 -19.97
C LYS A 274 -8.33 -14.24 -19.52
N ASP A 275 -7.14 -14.54 -19.03
CA ASP A 275 -6.72 -15.90 -18.71
C ASP A 275 -6.75 -16.15 -17.19
N ASN A 276 -6.71 -17.43 -16.82
CA ASN A 276 -6.40 -17.82 -15.45
C ASN A 276 -4.92 -17.58 -15.17
N ILE A 277 -4.62 -17.10 -13.97
CA ILE A 277 -3.22 -16.90 -13.55
C ILE A 277 -2.64 -18.28 -13.23
N PRO A 278 -1.50 -18.65 -13.85
CA PRO A 278 -0.87 -19.94 -13.58
C PRO A 278 -0.41 -20.03 -12.13
N ASN A 279 -0.25 -21.25 -11.62
CA ASN A 279 0.28 -21.47 -10.29
C ASN A 279 1.67 -20.82 -10.17
N ILE A 280 1.85 -19.94 -9.19
CA ILE A 280 3.11 -19.23 -8.97
C ILE A 280 4.07 -20.20 -8.25
N PRO A 281 5.25 -20.50 -8.83
CA PRO A 281 6.22 -21.39 -8.21
C PRO A 281 6.67 -20.88 -6.83
N GLU A 282 6.92 -21.80 -5.89
CA GLU A 282 7.31 -21.46 -4.51
C GLU A 282 8.57 -20.58 -4.45
N ASN A 283 9.56 -20.84 -5.30
CA ASN A 283 10.77 -20.03 -5.38
C ASN A 283 10.50 -18.56 -5.76
N ILE A 284 9.44 -18.29 -6.55
CA ILE A 284 9.02 -16.93 -6.88
C ILE A 284 8.35 -16.27 -5.67
N LEU A 285 7.50 -17.00 -4.94
CA LEU A 285 6.86 -16.49 -3.71
C LEU A 285 7.91 -16.15 -2.64
N LEU A 286 8.91 -17.00 -2.48
CA LEU A 286 10.05 -16.77 -1.58
C LEU A 286 10.89 -15.57 -1.99
N HIS A 287 11.16 -15.42 -3.30
CA HIS A 287 11.90 -14.29 -3.81
C HIS A 287 11.15 -12.97 -3.56
N ILE A 288 9.82 -12.95 -3.75
CA ILE A 288 8.98 -11.79 -3.43
C ILE A 288 8.99 -11.52 -1.92
N SER A 289 8.81 -12.55 -1.09
CA SER A 289 8.87 -12.41 0.37
C SER A 289 10.20 -11.80 0.83
N GLN A 290 11.32 -12.34 0.35
CA GLN A 290 12.66 -11.79 0.62
C GLN A 290 12.79 -10.34 0.14
N THR A 291 12.18 -10.00 -1.00
CA THR A 291 12.21 -8.62 -1.50
C THR A 291 11.42 -7.67 -0.60
N TYR A 292 10.28 -8.09 -0.05
CA TYR A 292 9.51 -7.31 0.93
C TYR A 292 10.29 -7.14 2.24
N MET A 293 11.03 -8.16 2.69
CA MET A 293 11.92 -8.04 3.84
C MET A 293 13.02 -7.00 3.56
N THR A 294 13.71 -7.12 2.43
CA THR A 294 14.73 -6.13 2.02
C THR A 294 14.14 -4.72 1.91
N ALA A 295 12.92 -4.59 1.38
CA ALA A 295 12.23 -3.30 1.30
C ALA A 295 11.97 -2.73 2.70
N TYR A 296 11.44 -3.53 3.64
CA TYR A 296 11.29 -3.10 5.04
C TYR A 296 12.61 -2.64 5.64
N GLU A 297 13.68 -3.42 5.47
CA GLU A 297 14.98 -3.11 6.06
C GLU A 297 15.58 -1.83 5.47
N ARG A 298 15.48 -1.65 4.15
CA ARG A 298 15.96 -0.43 3.47
C ARG A 298 15.05 0.77 3.72
N ILE A 299 13.74 0.61 3.89
CA ILE A 299 12.83 1.73 4.15
C ILE A 299 13.00 2.24 5.59
N THR A 300 13.08 1.32 6.54
CA THR A 300 13.09 1.65 7.97
C THR A 300 14.49 1.83 8.54
N GLY A 301 15.51 1.21 7.93
CA GLY A 301 16.84 1.06 8.51
C GLY A 301 16.93 0.04 9.64
N LEU A 302 15.85 -0.73 9.88
CA LEU A 302 15.77 -1.73 10.94
C LEU A 302 15.88 -3.13 10.35
N LYS A 303 16.52 -4.07 11.05
CA LYS A 303 16.53 -5.48 10.63
C LYS A 303 15.15 -6.11 10.80
N PHE A 304 14.76 -6.95 9.84
CA PHE A 304 13.55 -7.74 10.00
C PHE A 304 13.83 -8.94 10.92
N ILE A 305 13.09 -9.02 12.01
CA ILE A 305 13.07 -10.19 12.89
C ILE A 305 11.67 -10.75 12.80
N GLY A 306 11.51 -11.80 12.01
CA GLY A 306 10.22 -12.47 11.85
C GLY A 306 9.76 -13.12 13.15
N GLU A 307 8.44 -13.19 13.33
CA GLU A 307 7.84 -13.86 14.47
C GLU A 307 8.20 -15.35 14.52
N ASN A 308 8.77 -15.78 15.65
CA ASN A 308 9.23 -17.15 15.88
C ASN A 308 8.39 -17.93 16.89
N SER A 309 7.31 -17.35 17.44
CA SER A 309 6.36 -18.04 18.34
C SER A 309 5.92 -19.40 17.81
N ASP A 310 5.76 -20.44 18.63
CA ASP A 310 5.29 -21.75 18.16
C ASP A 310 3.79 -21.77 17.80
N LEU A 311 3.06 -20.70 18.12
CA LEU A 311 1.65 -20.53 17.74
C LEU A 311 1.49 -20.35 16.22
N SER A 312 0.32 -20.75 15.71
CA SER A 312 -0.10 -20.30 14.38
C SER A 312 -0.28 -18.78 14.42
N PRO A 313 -0.05 -18.07 13.30
CA PRO A 313 -0.20 -16.62 13.28
C PRO A 313 -1.62 -16.17 13.70
N LEU A 314 -2.68 -16.89 13.31
CA LEU A 314 -4.05 -16.58 13.72
C LEU A 314 -4.25 -16.74 15.24
N HIS A 315 -3.71 -17.80 15.85
CA HIS A 315 -3.79 -17.97 17.31
C HIS A 315 -3.03 -16.87 18.05
N ARG A 316 -1.84 -16.49 17.57
CA ARG A 316 -1.07 -15.36 18.14
C ARG A 316 -1.88 -14.06 18.07
N ILE A 317 -2.41 -13.73 16.89
CA ILE A 317 -3.22 -12.53 16.66
C ILE A 317 -4.44 -12.52 17.60
N ARG A 318 -5.17 -13.64 17.68
CA ARG A 318 -6.35 -13.75 18.54
C ARG A 318 -6.01 -13.56 20.02
N ASN A 319 -4.91 -14.15 20.50
CA ASN A 319 -4.44 -13.97 21.87
C ASN A 319 -4.08 -12.50 22.15
N ASN A 320 -3.36 -11.85 21.23
CA ASN A 320 -2.98 -10.44 21.36
C ASN A 320 -4.19 -9.48 21.31
N LEU A 321 -5.32 -9.94 20.77
CA LEU A 321 -6.58 -9.20 20.71
C LEU A 321 -7.53 -9.47 21.90
N GLU A 322 -7.14 -10.28 22.88
CA GLU A 322 -8.00 -10.67 24.01
C GLU A 322 -8.61 -9.46 24.75
N GLN A 323 -7.84 -8.40 24.99
CA GLN A 323 -8.35 -7.19 25.64
C GLN A 323 -9.45 -6.49 24.83
N TYR A 324 -9.43 -6.59 23.51
CA TYR A 324 -10.43 -5.98 22.62
C TYR A 324 -11.66 -6.87 22.48
N ILE A 325 -11.46 -8.18 22.46
CA ILE A 325 -12.53 -9.18 22.49
C ILE A 325 -13.35 -9.01 23.78
N ASN A 326 -12.68 -8.94 24.93
CA ASN A 326 -13.35 -8.80 26.23
C ASN A 326 -14.18 -7.51 26.34
N ARG A 327 -13.74 -6.40 25.73
CA ARG A 327 -14.51 -5.14 25.66
C ARG A 327 -15.80 -5.26 24.83
N CYS A 328 -15.88 -6.20 23.90
CA CYS A 328 -17.06 -6.41 23.06
C CYS A 328 -18.09 -7.35 23.72
N CYS A 329 -17.67 -8.17 24.69
CA CYS A 329 -18.52 -9.11 25.40
C CYS A 329 -19.21 -8.51 26.64
N THR A 330 -18.87 -7.29 27.04
CA THR A 330 -19.46 -6.54 28.16
C THR A 330 -20.45 -5.50 27.70
#